data_AF-A0A259JV59-F1
#
_entry.id   AF-A0A259JV59-F1
#
_cell.length_a   1.000
_cell.length_b   1.000
_cell.length_c   1.000
_cell.angle_alpha   90.00
_cell.angle_beta   90.00
_cell.angle_gamma   90.00
#
_symmetry.space_group_name_H-M   'P 1'
#
loop_
_entity.id
_entity.type
_entity.pdbx_description
1 polymer ?
#
loop_
_entity_poly.entity_id
_entity_poly.type
_entity_poly.pdbx_seq_one_letter_code
_entity_poly.pdbx_strand_id
1 'polypeptide(L)'
;MARSVWTGAPPAATRSQAGPVAAAGNDFILADVIIAFDVSGRRLGRIVLPLWRHSMTLAEAMAEHCPTLPRLVDTAQGYKLRALPEQHAAELLSDSPYLPLLRQRYERSYVDLQAGYEGWLAGLSGNTRQTLRRKHRKLAQYAEGTIDVRMYRTPSDMAEFFPHARAISAASYQERLLASGLPENSLPVMTALAEQDMVRGFLLWIDGRPAAYLYAPAQGDTL
;
A
#
# COMPACT_ATOMS: atom_id res chain seq x y z
N MET A 1 43.88 -14.10 0.86
CA MET A 1 43.22 -15.33 0.35
C MET A 1 42.52 -15.95 1.55
N ALA A 2 41.21 -16.20 1.62
CA ALA A 2 40.17 -16.36 0.62
C ALA A 2 38.89 -15.62 1.04
N ARG A 3 38.20 -15.02 0.05
CA ARG A 3 36.85 -14.47 0.17
C ARG A 3 35.86 -15.63 0.04
N SER A 4 35.07 -15.91 1.07
CA SER A 4 33.92 -16.81 0.93
C SER A 4 32.76 -16.03 0.30
N VAL A 5 32.47 -16.37 -0.95
CA VAL A 5 31.33 -15.88 -1.71
C VAL A 5 30.09 -16.58 -1.16
N TRP A 6 29.18 -15.82 -0.57
CA TRP A 6 27.88 -16.33 -0.15
C TRP A 6 26.96 -16.44 -1.37
N THR A 7 26.99 -17.60 -2.04
CA THR A 7 26.00 -17.98 -3.06
C THR A 7 24.91 -18.82 -2.41
N GLY A 8 23.85 -18.17 -1.96
CA GLY A 8 22.67 -18.84 -1.42
C GLY A 8 21.48 -17.91 -1.46
N ALA A 9 20.75 -17.89 -2.57
CA ALA A 9 19.46 -17.21 -2.61
C ALA A 9 18.56 -17.82 -1.51
N PRO A 10 17.98 -17.03 -0.60
CA PRO A 10 17.04 -17.57 0.37
C PRO A 10 15.83 -18.17 -0.38
N PRO A 11 15.28 -19.30 0.10
CA PRO A 11 14.10 -19.89 -0.52
C PRO A 11 12.97 -18.86 -0.52
N ALA A 12 12.31 -18.70 -1.67
CA ALA A 12 11.16 -17.84 -1.84
C ALA A 12 10.04 -18.30 -0.90
N ALA A 13 9.98 -17.71 0.28
CA ALA A 13 8.83 -17.82 1.15
C ALA A 13 7.67 -17.13 0.42
N THR A 14 6.67 -17.91 0.01
CA THR A 14 5.41 -17.43 -0.53
C THR A 14 4.70 -16.58 0.54
N ARG A 15 5.10 -15.31 0.65
CA ARG A 15 4.41 -14.30 1.44
C ARG A 15 3.18 -13.90 0.62
N SER A 16 2.06 -14.55 0.89
CA SER A 16 0.77 -13.97 0.54
C SER A 16 0.57 -12.70 1.38
N GLN A 17 1.06 -11.58 0.85
CA GLN A 17 0.70 -10.22 1.27
C GLN A 17 -0.23 -9.57 0.24
N ALA A 18 -1.08 -10.37 -0.42
CA ALA A 18 -2.20 -9.83 -1.16
C ALA A 18 -3.26 -9.39 -0.14
N GLY A 19 -3.12 -8.18 0.38
CA GLY A 19 -4.29 -7.45 0.84
C GLY A 19 -5.11 -7.11 -0.39
N PRO A 20 -6.44 -7.33 -0.39
CA PRO A 20 -7.27 -6.81 -1.47
C PRO A 20 -7.05 -5.29 -1.58
N VAL A 21 -7.21 -4.75 -2.79
CA VAL A 21 -7.48 -3.32 -3.02
C VAL A 21 -8.45 -2.90 -1.93
N ALA A 22 -8.01 -1.94 -1.10
CA ALA A 22 -8.64 -1.61 0.16
C ALA A 22 -10.15 -1.42 -0.02
N ALA A 23 -10.93 -2.41 0.40
CA ALA A 23 -12.35 -2.25 0.58
C ALA A 23 -12.52 -1.26 1.74
N ALA A 24 -13.15 -0.13 1.45
CA ALA A 24 -13.53 0.88 2.41
C ALA A 24 -14.31 0.24 3.56
N GLY A 25 -13.71 0.24 4.74
CA GLY A 25 -14.27 -0.32 5.97
C GLY A 25 -13.29 -0.02 7.09
N ASN A 26 -13.44 1.15 7.70
CA ASN A 26 -12.57 1.67 8.77
C ASN A 26 -12.78 0.96 10.12
N ASP A 27 -13.74 0.03 10.19
CA ASP A 27 -14.12 -0.63 11.42
C ASP A 27 -13.28 -1.88 11.71
N PHE A 28 -13.31 -2.32 12.96
CA PHE A 28 -12.77 -3.62 13.34
C PHE A 28 -13.60 -4.72 12.70
N ILE A 29 -12.95 -5.63 11.98
CA ILE A 29 -13.59 -6.78 11.33
C ILE A 29 -13.06 -8.06 11.96
N LEU A 30 -13.97 -8.91 12.45
CA LEU A 30 -13.61 -10.22 12.99
C LEU A 30 -13.25 -11.15 11.83
N ALA A 31 -12.06 -11.75 11.87
CA ALA A 31 -11.68 -12.76 10.90
C ALA A 31 -10.64 -13.73 11.45
N ASP A 32 -10.60 -14.91 10.85
CA ASP A 32 -9.56 -15.90 11.10
C ASP A 32 -8.20 -15.40 10.60
N VAL A 33 -7.24 -15.36 11.51
CA VAL A 33 -5.87 -14.95 11.24
C VAL A 33 -4.94 -16.13 11.44
N ILE A 34 -4.23 -16.48 10.37
CA ILE A 34 -3.13 -17.44 10.43
C ILE A 34 -1.90 -16.75 11.02
N ILE A 35 -1.40 -17.30 12.13
CA ILE A 35 -0.12 -16.97 12.73
C ILE A 35 0.82 -18.15 12.47
N ALA A 36 1.85 -17.93 11.67
CA ALA A 36 2.87 -18.93 11.35
C ALA A 36 4.13 -18.68 12.18
N PHE A 37 4.73 -19.75 12.69
CA PHE A 37 5.96 -19.73 13.46
C PHE A 37 7.08 -20.30 12.60
N ASP A 38 8.05 -19.46 12.25
CA ASP A 38 9.17 -19.83 11.38
C ASP A 38 10.49 -19.58 12.15
N VAL A 39 11.40 -20.56 12.15
CA VAL A 39 12.74 -20.47 12.74
C VAL A 39 13.77 -20.84 11.68
N SER A 40 14.71 -19.94 11.41
CA SER A 40 15.76 -20.12 10.38
C SER A 40 15.21 -20.55 9.01
N GLY A 41 14.06 -20.00 8.61
CA GLY A 41 13.38 -20.31 7.35
C GLY A 41 12.61 -21.64 7.32
N ARG A 42 12.56 -22.38 8.44
CA ARG A 42 11.73 -23.59 8.58
C ARG A 42 10.46 -23.28 9.36
N ARG A 43 9.32 -23.75 8.86
CA ARG A 43 8.03 -23.63 9.55
C ARG A 43 7.92 -24.65 10.68
N LEU A 44 7.75 -24.17 11.91
CA LEU A 44 7.51 -25.00 13.08
C LEU A 44 6.03 -25.32 13.25
N GLY A 45 5.15 -24.42 12.84
CA GLY A 45 3.71 -24.62 12.94
C GLY A 45 2.91 -23.40 12.52
N ARG A 46 1.58 -23.54 12.56
CA ARG A 46 0.64 -22.44 12.40
C ARG A 46 -0.53 -22.62 13.36
N ILE A 47 -1.07 -21.51 13.84
CA ILE A 47 -2.35 -21.46 14.53
C ILE A 47 -3.28 -20.53 13.75
N VAL A 48 -4.57 -20.78 13.86
CA VAL A 48 -5.62 -19.90 13.33
C VAL A 48 -6.38 -19.37 14.52
N LEU A 49 -6.40 -18.05 14.68
CA LEU A 49 -7.13 -17.39 15.76
C LEU A 49 -8.16 -16.43 15.15
N PRO A 50 -9.41 -16.42 15.65
CA PRO A 50 -10.37 -15.38 15.31
C PRO A 50 -9.94 -14.08 15.99
N LEU A 51 -9.48 -13.09 15.22
CA LEU A 51 -8.99 -11.82 15.73
C LEU A 51 -9.77 -10.64 15.16
N TRP A 52 -9.97 -9.62 15.97
CA TRP A 52 -10.40 -8.30 15.51
C TRP A 52 -9.29 -7.66 14.67
N ARG A 53 -9.57 -7.39 13.39
CA ARG A 53 -8.62 -6.77 12.48
C ARG A 53 -8.96 -5.30 12.27
N HIS A 54 -7.95 -4.45 12.39
CA HIS A 54 -8.06 -3.05 12.02
C HIS A 54 -6.76 -2.60 11.34
N SER A 55 -6.90 -1.77 10.31
CA SER A 55 -5.77 -1.21 9.56
C SER A 55 -5.89 0.28 9.60
N MET A 56 -4.98 0.94 10.31
CA MET A 56 -5.09 2.37 10.54
C MET A 56 -4.95 3.15 9.24
N THR A 57 -5.90 4.03 9.00
CA THR A 57 -5.83 5.06 7.96
C THR A 57 -4.63 5.98 8.21
N LEU A 58 -4.24 6.79 7.23
CA LEU A 58 -3.20 7.78 7.50
C LEU A 58 -3.69 8.82 8.52
N ALA A 59 -4.95 9.26 8.42
CA ALA A 59 -5.56 10.19 9.36
C ALA A 59 -5.56 9.65 10.81
N GLU A 60 -5.95 8.39 11.01
CA GLU A 60 -5.90 7.73 12.33
C GLU A 60 -4.46 7.58 12.84
N ALA A 61 -3.51 7.26 11.96
CA ALA A 61 -2.11 7.12 12.35
C ALA A 61 -1.46 8.48 12.71
N MET A 62 -1.97 9.58 12.15
CA MET A 62 -1.55 10.94 12.46
C MET A 62 -2.30 11.54 13.66
N ALA A 63 -3.43 10.95 14.05
CA ALA A 63 -4.17 11.39 15.22
C ALA A 63 -3.36 11.16 16.50
N GLU A 64 -3.55 12.04 17.49
CA GLU A 64 -2.87 11.96 18.78
C GLU A 64 -3.40 10.83 19.69
N HIS A 65 -4.51 10.21 19.31
CA HIS A 65 -5.22 9.26 20.16
C HIS A 65 -5.04 7.82 19.66
N CYS A 66 -4.72 6.93 20.60
CA CYS A 66 -4.69 5.50 20.34
C CYS A 66 -6.09 4.97 19.98
N PRO A 67 -6.23 4.05 19.00
CA PRO A 67 -7.52 3.46 18.68
C PRO A 67 -8.13 2.74 19.89
N THR A 68 -9.43 2.97 20.12
CA THR A 68 -10.18 2.23 21.15
C THR A 68 -10.44 0.81 20.67
N LEU A 69 -9.88 -0.17 21.38
CA LEU A 69 -10.07 -1.57 21.04
C LEU A 69 -11.48 -2.04 21.42
N PRO A 70 -12.23 -2.72 20.54
CA PRO A 70 -13.53 -3.27 20.88
C PRO A 70 -13.36 -4.33 21.96
N ARG A 71 -14.31 -4.48 22.89
CA ARG A 71 -14.27 -5.56 23.87
C ARG A 71 -14.21 -6.92 23.14
N LEU A 72 -13.39 -7.83 23.65
CA LEU A 72 -13.44 -9.21 23.17
C LEU A 72 -14.80 -9.81 23.56
N VAL A 73 -15.60 -10.12 22.55
CA VAL A 73 -16.74 -11.02 22.66
C VAL A 73 -16.23 -12.46 22.74
N ASP A 74 -17.02 -13.40 23.23
CA ASP A 74 -16.61 -14.80 23.47
C ASP A 74 -15.97 -15.50 22.25
N THR A 75 -16.21 -15.00 21.04
CA THR A 75 -15.67 -15.54 19.79
C THR A 75 -14.32 -14.95 19.36
N ALA A 76 -13.91 -13.79 19.86
CA ALA A 76 -12.67 -13.12 19.46
C ALA A 76 -11.54 -13.36 20.47
N GLN A 77 -10.36 -13.75 19.99
CA GLN A 77 -9.21 -14.14 20.83
C GLN A 77 -8.10 -13.07 20.88
N GLY A 78 -8.34 -11.88 20.33
CA GLY A 78 -7.39 -10.76 20.36
C GLY A 78 -7.52 -9.84 19.16
N TYR A 79 -6.44 -9.11 18.86
CA TYR A 79 -6.41 -8.06 17.85
C TYR A 79 -5.25 -8.24 16.87
N LYS A 80 -5.48 -7.85 15.62
CA LYS A 80 -4.45 -7.68 14.59
C LYS A 80 -4.54 -6.26 14.03
N LEU A 81 -3.59 -5.44 14.46
CA LEU A 81 -3.48 -4.05 14.04
C LEU A 81 -2.44 -3.92 12.92
N ARG A 82 -2.72 -3.10 11.90
CA ARG A 82 -1.77 -2.70 10.85
C ARG A 82 -1.62 -1.20 10.84
N ALA A 83 -0.43 -0.73 10.47
CA ALA A 83 -0.06 0.68 10.43
C ALA A 83 -0.21 1.44 11.76
N LEU A 84 -0.10 0.72 12.89
CA LEU A 84 -0.13 1.29 14.24
C LEU A 84 1.18 2.05 14.53
N PRO A 85 1.11 3.35 14.90
CA PRO A 85 2.28 4.10 15.37
C PRO A 85 2.92 3.44 16.60
N GLU A 86 4.25 3.47 16.67
CA GLU A 86 5.01 2.82 17.75
C GLU A 86 4.68 3.39 19.14
N GLN A 87 4.37 4.70 19.20
CA GLN A 87 3.91 5.35 20.43
C GLN A 87 2.60 4.73 20.97
N HIS A 88 1.62 4.46 20.10
CA HIS A 88 0.34 3.84 20.49
C HIS A 88 0.53 2.35 20.81
N ALA A 89 1.49 1.68 20.17
CA ALA A 89 1.81 0.29 20.50
C ALA A 89 2.35 0.16 21.94
N ALA A 90 3.20 1.07 22.38
CA ALA A 90 3.70 1.07 23.77
C ALA A 90 2.57 1.28 24.78
N GLU A 91 1.65 2.20 24.49
CA GLU A 91 0.48 2.47 25.33
C GLU A 91 -0.43 1.23 25.45
N LEU A 92 -0.82 0.62 24.31
CA LEU A 92 -1.67 -0.57 24.31
C LEU A 92 -1.06 -1.76 25.06
N LEU A 93 0.27 -1.91 25.02
CA LEU A 93 0.94 -3.06 25.62
C LEU A 93 1.19 -2.90 27.12
N SER A 94 1.20 -1.67 27.64
CA SER A 94 1.55 -1.42 29.06
C SER A 94 0.54 -2.04 30.03
N ASP A 95 -0.75 -2.06 29.66
CA ASP A 95 -1.84 -2.59 30.50
C ASP A 95 -2.56 -3.79 29.86
N SER A 96 -1.94 -4.44 28.87
CA SER A 96 -2.58 -5.51 28.11
C SER A 96 -2.39 -6.90 28.75
N PRO A 97 -3.46 -7.70 28.93
CA PRO A 97 -3.36 -9.11 29.30
C PRO A 97 -2.94 -10.02 28.13
N TYR A 98 -2.76 -9.47 26.94
CA TYR A 98 -2.45 -10.21 25.70
C TYR A 98 -0.95 -10.25 25.40
N LEU A 99 -0.54 -11.33 24.71
CA LEU A 99 0.84 -11.50 24.24
C LEU A 99 1.10 -10.64 22.98
N PRO A 100 2.06 -9.68 23.01
CA PRO A 100 2.44 -8.93 21.84
C PRO A 100 3.15 -9.81 20.80
N LEU A 101 2.79 -9.65 19.53
CA LEU A 101 3.50 -10.23 18.40
C LEU A 101 3.73 -9.20 17.30
N LEU A 102 4.94 -8.65 17.23
CA LEU A 102 5.33 -7.73 16.17
C LEU A 102 5.66 -8.50 14.89
N ARG A 103 4.78 -8.44 13.88
CA ARG A 103 4.98 -9.12 12.59
C ARG A 103 5.88 -8.33 11.64
N GLN A 104 5.77 -7.01 11.66
CA GLN A 104 6.50 -6.13 10.75
C GLN A 104 6.60 -4.73 11.35
N ARG A 105 7.79 -4.15 11.27
CA ARG A 105 8.06 -2.73 11.53
C ARG A 105 8.54 -2.10 10.23
N TYR A 106 7.98 -0.96 9.87
CA TYR A 106 8.32 -0.23 8.65
C TYR A 106 8.09 1.26 8.85
N GLU A 107 8.79 2.07 8.09
CA GLU A 107 8.54 3.50 8.02
C GLU A 107 7.40 3.76 7.02
N ARG A 108 6.37 4.50 7.45
CA ARG A 108 5.25 4.91 6.61
C ARG A 108 5.45 6.37 6.25
N SER A 109 5.95 6.64 5.05
CA SER A 109 6.08 8.00 4.53
C SER A 109 4.75 8.50 3.95
N TYR A 110 4.50 9.80 4.08
CA TYR A 110 3.37 10.49 3.46
C TYR A 110 3.82 11.85 2.89
N VAL A 111 2.98 12.44 2.06
CA VAL A 111 3.18 13.79 1.52
C VAL A 111 1.96 14.62 1.86
N ASP A 112 2.18 15.82 2.40
CA ASP A 112 1.14 16.83 2.49
C ASP A 112 0.90 17.45 1.10
N LEU A 113 -0.25 17.12 0.51
CA LEU A 113 -0.64 17.63 -0.81
C LEU A 113 -1.14 19.08 -0.74
N GLN A 114 -1.50 19.61 0.44
CA GLN A 114 -1.96 21.00 0.60
C GLN A 114 -0.81 22.00 0.41
N ALA A 115 0.42 21.59 0.70
CA ALA A 115 1.63 22.38 0.43
C ALA A 115 1.87 22.65 -1.07
N GLY A 116 1.15 21.95 -1.95
CA GLY A 116 1.29 22.06 -3.39
C GLY A 116 2.63 21.55 -3.91
N TYR A 117 2.81 21.61 -5.24
CA TYR A 117 3.99 21.06 -5.89
C TYR A 117 5.29 21.76 -5.47
N GLU A 118 5.32 23.10 -5.46
CA GLU A 118 6.51 23.85 -5.08
C GLU A 118 6.88 23.67 -3.61
N GLY A 119 5.90 23.63 -2.71
CA GLY A 119 6.10 23.36 -1.29
C GLY A 119 6.66 21.96 -1.05
N TRP A 120 6.05 20.95 -1.67
CA TRP A 120 6.57 19.58 -1.66
C TRP A 120 8.00 19.49 -2.20
N LEU A 121 8.27 20.12 -3.35
CA LEU A 121 9.58 20.09 -3.99
C LEU A 121 10.65 20.76 -3.11
N ALA A 122 10.32 21.88 -2.45
CA ALA A 122 11.21 22.58 -1.53
C ALA A 122 11.60 21.71 -0.32
N GLY A 123 10.68 20.88 0.19
CA GLY A 123 10.92 19.96 1.30
C GLY A 123 11.84 18.77 0.98
N LEU A 124 12.09 18.47 -0.30
CA LEU A 124 13.01 17.40 -0.70
C LEU A 124 14.47 17.78 -0.50
N SER A 125 15.35 16.79 -0.25
CA SER A 125 16.79 17.04 -0.25
C SER A 125 17.30 17.51 -1.62
N GLY A 126 18.40 18.27 -1.64
CA GLY A 126 19.03 18.69 -2.89
C GLY A 126 19.37 17.51 -3.82
N ASN A 127 19.85 16.39 -3.26
CA ASN A 127 20.14 15.18 -4.02
C ASN A 127 18.87 14.53 -4.61
N THR A 128 17.78 14.49 -3.85
CA THR A 128 16.49 13.95 -4.31
C THR A 128 15.95 14.79 -5.47
N ARG A 129 15.97 16.12 -5.35
CA ARG A 129 15.56 17.04 -6.43
C ARG A 129 16.40 16.83 -7.70
N GLN A 130 17.71 16.67 -7.57
CA GLN A 130 18.59 16.41 -8.71
C GLN A 130 18.30 15.05 -9.36
N THR A 131 18.07 14.02 -8.56
CA THR A 131 17.69 12.69 -9.06
C THR A 131 16.39 12.74 -9.85
N LEU A 132 15.36 13.42 -9.32
CA LEU A 132 14.08 13.60 -10.01
C LEU A 132 14.25 14.35 -11.35
N ARG A 133 14.98 15.46 -11.36
CA ARG A 133 15.28 16.22 -12.59
C ARG A 133 16.02 15.38 -13.63
N ARG A 134 17.00 14.57 -13.20
CA ARG A 134 17.75 13.65 -14.08
C ARG A 134 16.82 12.58 -14.67
N LYS A 135 15.93 11.98 -13.87
CA LYS A 135 14.94 11.00 -14.34
C LYS A 135 13.96 11.61 -15.33
N HIS A 136 13.43 12.79 -15.03
CA HIS A 136 12.54 13.52 -15.94
C HIS A 136 13.21 13.81 -17.28
N ARG A 137 14.43 14.38 -17.28
CA ARG A 137 15.19 14.65 -18.51
C ARG A 137 15.46 13.38 -19.30
N LYS A 138 15.87 12.30 -18.63
CA LYS A 138 16.12 11.01 -19.28
C LYS A 138 14.84 10.49 -19.95
N LEU A 139 13.71 10.53 -19.24
CA LEU A 139 12.42 10.11 -19.77
C LEU A 139 12.01 10.95 -20.99
N ALA A 140 12.17 12.28 -20.91
CA ALA A 140 11.86 13.17 -22.02
C ALA A 140 12.74 12.92 -23.25
N GLN A 141 14.02 12.58 -23.05
CA GLN A 141 14.92 12.20 -24.15
C GLN A 141 14.48 10.89 -24.84
N TYR A 142 13.96 9.92 -24.08
CA TYR A 142 13.44 8.67 -24.66
C TYR A 142 12.13 8.88 -25.42
N ALA A 143 11.24 9.73 -24.92
CA ALA A 143 9.92 9.97 -25.49
C ALA A 143 9.92 11.03 -26.63
N GLU A 144 11.05 11.21 -27.32
CA GLU A 144 11.26 12.25 -28.34
C GLU A 144 10.81 13.66 -27.92
N GLY A 145 10.89 13.96 -26.62
CA GLY A 145 10.51 15.24 -26.02
C GLY A 145 9.10 15.32 -25.42
N THR A 146 8.22 14.33 -25.64
CA THR A 146 6.82 14.40 -25.17
C THR A 146 6.53 13.35 -24.10
N ILE A 147 6.55 13.76 -22.84
CA ILE A 147 5.98 13.00 -21.74
C ILE A 147 4.52 13.43 -21.60
N ASP A 148 3.58 12.50 -21.81
CA ASP A 148 2.15 12.75 -21.64
C ASP A 148 1.66 12.04 -20.36
N VAL A 149 1.26 12.81 -19.36
CA VAL A 149 0.65 12.30 -18.13
C VAL A 149 -0.78 12.80 -18.06
N ARG A 150 -1.73 11.86 -18.05
CA ARG A 150 -3.16 12.15 -18.00
C ARG A 150 -3.73 11.79 -16.65
N MET A 151 -4.61 12.64 -16.15
CA MET A 151 -5.37 12.42 -14.92
C MET A 151 -6.81 12.01 -15.28
N TYR A 152 -7.32 11.03 -14.55
CA TYR A 152 -8.64 10.43 -14.69
C TYR A 152 -9.37 10.55 -13.36
N ARG A 153 -10.56 11.14 -13.33
CA ARG A 153 -11.32 11.43 -12.09
C ARG A 153 -12.81 11.08 -12.15
N THR A 154 -13.44 11.15 -13.32
CA THR A 154 -14.89 10.92 -13.47
C THR A 154 -15.21 9.43 -13.72
N PRO A 155 -16.49 9.02 -13.60
CA PRO A 155 -16.90 7.67 -13.98
C PRO A 155 -16.54 7.31 -15.43
N SER A 156 -16.70 8.26 -16.36
CA SER A 156 -16.29 8.09 -17.77
C SER A 156 -14.77 7.95 -17.89
N ASP A 157 -14.02 8.73 -17.12
CA ASP A 157 -12.57 8.65 -17.10
C ASP A 157 -12.10 7.27 -16.58
N MET A 158 -12.77 6.71 -15.57
CA MET A 158 -12.44 5.38 -15.04
C MET A 158 -12.66 4.28 -16.09
N ALA A 159 -13.69 4.41 -16.93
CA ALA A 159 -13.93 3.50 -18.04
C ALA A 159 -12.83 3.57 -19.11
N GLU A 160 -12.25 4.74 -19.37
CA GLU A 160 -11.09 4.90 -20.26
C GLU A 160 -9.78 4.42 -19.61
N PHE A 161 -9.57 4.76 -18.34
CA PHE A 161 -8.37 4.44 -17.59
C PHE A 161 -8.18 2.93 -17.37
N PHE A 162 -9.26 2.24 -16.99
CA PHE A 162 -9.18 0.86 -16.49
C PHE A 162 -8.54 -0.12 -17.51
N PRO A 163 -8.93 -0.17 -18.80
CA PRO A 163 -8.29 -1.06 -19.77
C PRO A 163 -6.78 -0.86 -19.89
N HIS A 164 -6.31 0.40 -19.92
CA HIS A 164 -4.88 0.71 -20.03
C HIS A 164 -4.11 0.35 -18.75
N ALA A 165 -4.64 0.74 -17.59
CA ALA A 165 -4.04 0.40 -16.30
C ALA A 165 -3.99 -1.11 -16.07
N ARG A 166 -5.06 -1.84 -16.44
CA ARG A 166 -5.13 -3.30 -16.36
C ARG A 166 -4.10 -3.96 -17.28
N ALA A 167 -3.95 -3.50 -18.52
CA ALA A 167 -2.95 -4.03 -19.44
C ALA A 167 -1.52 -3.87 -18.90
N ILE A 168 -1.20 -2.70 -18.33
CA ILE A 168 0.09 -2.48 -17.65
C ILE A 168 0.22 -3.39 -16.41
N SER A 169 -0.83 -3.49 -15.59
CA SER A 169 -0.84 -4.32 -14.37
C SER A 169 -0.58 -5.79 -14.70
N ALA A 170 -1.26 -6.33 -15.71
CA ALA A 170 -1.11 -7.71 -16.19
C ALA A 170 0.29 -8.01 -16.72
N ALA A 171 0.88 -7.06 -17.47
CA ALA A 171 2.22 -7.18 -18.00
C ALA A 171 3.30 -6.97 -16.92
N SER A 172 2.95 -6.28 -15.83
CA SER A 172 3.89 -5.99 -14.77
C SER A 172 4.17 -7.22 -13.91
N TYR A 173 5.45 -7.42 -13.62
CA TYR A 173 6.00 -8.47 -12.75
C TYR A 173 5.32 -8.56 -11.37
N GLN A 174 4.59 -7.51 -10.94
CA GLN A 174 3.89 -7.43 -9.65
C GLN A 174 2.67 -8.36 -9.54
N GLU A 175 1.98 -8.67 -10.64
CA GLU A 175 0.89 -9.66 -10.62
C GLU A 175 1.41 -11.09 -10.47
N ARG A 176 2.58 -11.40 -11.05
CA ARG A 176 3.17 -12.74 -11.01
C ARG A 176 3.75 -13.13 -9.64
N LEU A 177 4.04 -12.15 -8.77
CA LEU A 177 4.73 -12.41 -7.49
C LEU A 177 3.99 -11.90 -6.24
N LEU A 178 3.14 -10.87 -6.32
CA LEU A 178 2.61 -10.17 -5.15
C LEU A 178 1.07 -10.07 -5.07
N ALA A 179 0.34 -10.45 -6.13
CA ALA A 179 -1.13 -10.36 -6.20
C ALA A 179 -1.68 -8.99 -5.74
N SER A 180 -0.93 -7.93 -6.05
CA SER A 180 -1.20 -6.53 -5.73
C SER A 180 -1.51 -5.70 -6.98
N GLY A 181 -1.88 -6.34 -8.08
CA GLY A 181 -2.31 -5.66 -9.31
C GLY A 181 -3.76 -5.21 -9.23
N LEU A 182 -4.25 -4.60 -10.31
CA LEU A 182 -5.63 -4.16 -10.46
C LEU A 182 -6.52 -5.34 -10.92
N PRO A 183 -7.45 -5.86 -10.10
CA PRO A 183 -8.32 -6.98 -10.48
C PRO A 183 -9.18 -6.70 -11.71
N GLU A 184 -9.55 -7.74 -12.46
CA GLU A 184 -10.37 -7.65 -13.68
C GLU A 184 -11.78 -7.06 -13.45
N ASN A 185 -12.30 -7.21 -12.24
CA ASN A 185 -13.62 -6.71 -11.85
C ASN A 185 -13.56 -5.40 -11.04
N SER A 186 -12.49 -4.60 -11.19
CA SER A 186 -12.33 -3.35 -10.43
C SER A 186 -13.21 -2.21 -10.93
N LEU A 187 -13.59 -2.21 -12.21
CA LEU A 187 -14.28 -1.07 -12.84
C LEU A 187 -15.54 -0.62 -12.08
N PRO A 188 -16.47 -1.50 -11.62
CA PRO A 188 -17.62 -1.05 -10.84
C PRO A 188 -17.25 -0.29 -9.56
N VAL A 189 -16.24 -0.74 -8.83
CA VAL A 189 -15.75 -0.07 -7.61
C VAL A 189 -15.09 1.27 -7.96
N MET A 190 -14.29 1.30 -9.03
CA MET A 190 -13.64 2.53 -9.50
C MET A 190 -14.67 3.59 -9.91
N THR A 191 -15.69 3.19 -10.67
CA THR A 191 -16.82 4.04 -11.08
C THR A 191 -17.54 4.59 -9.85
N ALA A 192 -17.90 3.74 -8.88
CA ALA A 192 -18.59 4.17 -7.67
C ALA A 192 -17.77 5.15 -6.81
N LEU A 193 -16.45 4.98 -6.75
CA LEU A 193 -15.55 5.94 -6.10
C LEU A 193 -15.46 7.24 -6.90
N ALA A 194 -15.42 7.19 -8.23
CA ALA A 194 -15.37 8.37 -9.08
C ALA A 194 -16.65 9.21 -9.02
N GLU A 195 -17.82 8.58 -8.86
CA GLU A 195 -19.09 9.28 -8.61
C GLU A 195 -19.07 10.12 -7.33
N GLN A 196 -18.25 9.72 -6.36
CA GLN A 196 -18.07 10.40 -5.07
C GLN A 196 -16.85 11.33 -5.07
N ASP A 197 -16.18 11.52 -6.21
CA ASP A 197 -14.88 12.20 -6.34
C ASP A 197 -13.78 11.60 -5.44
N MET A 198 -13.91 10.33 -5.06
CA MET A 198 -13.05 9.60 -4.12
C MET A 198 -11.96 8.76 -4.81
N VAL A 199 -11.54 9.13 -6.02
CA VAL A 199 -10.45 8.43 -6.72
C VAL A 199 -9.74 9.33 -7.71
N ARG A 200 -8.44 9.11 -7.88
CA ARG A 200 -7.62 9.67 -8.94
C ARG A 200 -6.85 8.55 -9.65
N GLY A 201 -6.96 8.49 -10.96
CA GLY A 201 -6.14 7.65 -11.83
C GLY A 201 -5.13 8.50 -12.60
N PHE A 202 -3.91 8.01 -12.77
CA PHE A 202 -2.92 8.64 -13.64
C PHE A 202 -2.34 7.62 -14.61
N LEU A 203 -2.24 7.98 -15.90
CA LEU A 203 -1.50 7.21 -16.89
C LEU A 203 -0.35 8.02 -17.44
N LEU A 204 0.82 7.39 -17.46
CA LEU A 204 1.98 7.87 -18.21
C LEU A 204 1.96 7.23 -19.60
N TRP A 205 2.01 8.08 -20.62
CA TRP A 205 2.12 7.70 -22.02
C TRP A 205 3.51 8.04 -22.55
N ILE A 206 4.09 7.12 -23.33
CA ILE A 206 5.36 7.28 -24.04
C ILE A 206 5.11 6.82 -25.47
N ASP A 207 5.35 7.69 -26.45
CA ASP A 207 5.17 7.42 -27.88
C ASP A 207 3.78 6.82 -28.22
N GLY A 208 2.73 7.38 -27.61
CA GLY A 208 1.35 6.95 -27.80
C GLY A 208 0.99 5.61 -27.13
N ARG A 209 1.87 5.04 -26.30
CA ARG A 209 1.63 3.79 -25.56
C ARG A 209 1.58 4.02 -24.06
N PRO A 210 0.64 3.41 -23.33
CA PRO A 210 0.59 3.50 -21.88
C PRO A 210 1.79 2.73 -21.27
N ALA A 211 2.62 3.42 -20.50
CA ALA A 211 3.87 2.91 -19.97
C ALA A 211 3.84 2.65 -18.46
N ALA A 212 3.07 3.44 -17.70
CA ALA A 212 2.87 3.25 -16.27
C ALA A 212 1.51 3.79 -15.83
N TYR A 213 1.02 3.30 -14.70
CA TYR A 213 -0.21 3.80 -14.08
C TYR A 213 -0.02 4.06 -12.59
N LEU A 214 -0.85 4.93 -12.04
CA LEU A 214 -1.08 5.09 -10.61
C LEU A 214 -2.60 5.10 -10.38
N TYR A 215 -3.06 4.27 -9.46
CA TYR A 215 -4.46 4.24 -9.00
C TYR A 215 -4.49 4.63 -7.52
N ALA A 216 -5.12 5.76 -7.21
CA ALA A 216 -5.14 6.38 -5.90
C ALA A 216 -6.59 6.60 -5.42
N PRO A 217 -7.22 5.60 -4.79
CA PRO A 217 -8.51 5.78 -4.14
C PRO A 217 -8.35 6.62 -2.87
N ALA A 218 -9.26 7.57 -2.66
CA ALA A 218 -9.26 8.41 -1.48
C ALA A 218 -9.84 7.68 -0.26
N GLN A 219 -9.40 8.11 0.92
CA GLN A 219 -9.94 7.73 2.22
C GLN A 219 -9.98 8.96 3.12
N GLY A 220 -11.19 9.50 3.34
CA GLY A 220 -11.34 10.83 3.95
C GLY A 220 -10.57 11.87 3.14
N ASP A 221 -9.71 12.63 3.81
CA ASP A 221 -8.88 13.67 3.19
C ASP A 221 -7.52 13.17 2.65
N THR A 222 -7.36 11.85 2.49
CA THR A 222 -6.09 11.22 2.04
C THR A 222 -6.28 10.45 0.74
N LEU A 223 -5.22 10.34 -0.07
CA LEU A 223 -5.16 9.60 -1.36
C LEU A 223 -4.19 8.41 -1.29
#